data_AF-A0A921CMI3-F1
#
_entry.id   AF-A0A921CMI3-F1
#
_cell.length_a   1.000
_cell.length_b   1.000
_cell.length_c   1.000
_cell.angle_alpha   90.00
_cell.angle_beta   90.00
_cell.angle_gamma   90.00
#
_symmetry.space_group_name_H-M   'P 1'
#
loop_
_entity.id
_entity.type
_entity.pdbx_description
1 polymer ?
#
loop_
_entity_poly.entity_id
_entity_poly.type
_entity_poly.pdbx_seq_one_letter_code
_entity_poly.pdbx_strand_id
1 'polypeptide(L)'
;MQLPQGLTALDKLFLLPVGLILVGTSLWNWAHGWRDAFTLIWFLVGLNNLLLLGQKAWPKRRGVFNVLIPLSGLTLILASAYLLFTYLRK
;
A
#
# COMPACT_ATOMS: atom_id res chain seq x y z
N MET A 1 19.65 5.83 -24.36
CA MET A 1 19.64 6.01 -22.88
C MET A 1 19.05 4.76 -22.24
N GLN A 2 19.89 3.90 -21.68
CA GLN A 2 19.47 2.69 -20.97
C GLN A 2 19.09 3.08 -19.53
N LEU A 3 17.79 3.10 -19.23
CA LEU A 3 17.33 3.03 -17.84
C LEU A 3 17.49 1.58 -17.38
N PRO A 4 18.23 1.28 -16.30
CA PRO A 4 18.16 -0.03 -15.69
C PRO A 4 16.75 -0.17 -15.10
N GLN A 5 15.84 -0.80 -15.85
CA GLN A 5 14.47 -1.08 -15.45
C GLN A 5 14.42 -2.26 -14.46
N GLY A 6 15.07 -2.11 -13.31
CA GLY A 6 15.02 -3.04 -12.19
C GLY A 6 14.73 -2.31 -10.90
N LEU A 7 14.26 -3.04 -9.87
CA LEU A 7 14.08 -2.51 -8.52
C LEU A 7 15.34 -1.76 -8.07
N THR A 8 15.18 -0.48 -7.74
CA THR A 8 16.25 0.34 -7.16
C THR A 8 16.62 -0.21 -5.79
N ALA A 9 17.86 -0.03 -5.33
CA ALA A 9 18.30 -0.51 -4.01
C ALA A 9 17.41 0.03 -2.87
N LEU A 10 16.93 1.28 -2.99
CA LEU A 10 15.96 1.90 -2.09
C LEU A 10 14.59 1.21 -2.10
N ASP A 11 14.13 0.70 -3.25
CA ASP A 11 12.88 -0.05 -3.34
C ASP A 11 12.97 -1.37 -2.56
N LYS A 12 14.12 -2.04 -2.63
CA LYS A 12 14.36 -3.31 -1.92
C LYS A 12 14.57 -3.12 -0.42
N LEU A 13 15.29 -2.06 -0.03
CA LEU A 13 15.67 -1.83 1.37
C LEU A 13 14.60 -1.10 2.19
N PHE A 14 13.72 -0.33 1.56
CA PHE A 14 12.73 0.47 2.27
C PHE A 14 11.31 0.05 1.96
N LEU A 15 10.90 0.06 0.68
CA LEU A 15 9.51 -0.18 0.29
C LEU A 15 9.05 -1.61 0.59
N LEU A 16 9.94 -2.60 0.45
CA LEU A 16 9.61 -4.01 0.61
C LEU A 16 9.43 -4.41 2.08
N PRO A 17 10.40 -4.16 2.99
CA PRO A 17 10.21 -4.46 4.41
C PRO A 17 9.11 -3.61 5.04
N VAL A 18 9.01 -2.33 4.71
CA VAL A 18 7.93 -1.46 5.24
C VAL A 18 6.57 -1.94 4.74
N GLY A 19 6.44 -2.27 3.46
CA GLY A 19 5.20 -2.81 2.90
C GLY A 19 4.76 -4.11 3.57
N LEU A 20 5.68 -5.05 3.78
CA LEU A 20 5.40 -6.32 4.46
C LEU A 20 5.03 -6.13 5.93
N ILE A 21 5.73 -5.27 6.66
CA ILE A 21 5.43 -4.98 8.07
C ILE A 21 4.04 -4.35 8.19
N LEU A 22 3.71 -3.37 7.34
CA LEU A 22 2.42 -2.70 7.39
C LEU A 22 1.26 -3.64 7.03
N VAL A 23 1.40 -4.42 5.96
CA VAL A 23 0.37 -5.41 5.60
C VAL A 23 0.25 -6.50 6.66
N GLY A 24 1.38 -7.02 7.15
CA GLY A 24 1.41 -8.07 8.16
C GLY A 24 0.81 -7.63 9.50
N THR A 25 1.20 -6.46 10.00
CA THR A 25 0.65 -5.91 11.25
C THR A 25 -0.83 -5.58 11.12
N SER A 26 -1.27 -5.06 9.98
CA SER A 26 -2.70 -4.84 9.73
C SER A 26 -3.52 -6.14 9.68
N LEU A 27 -3.02 -7.17 9.00
CA LEU A 27 -3.68 -8.48 8.98
C LEU A 27 -3.73 -9.12 10.37
N TRP A 28 -2.65 -9.00 11.14
CA TRP A 28 -2.58 -9.46 12.52
C TRP A 28 -3.60 -8.76 13.43
N ASN A 29 -3.68 -7.43 13.32
CA ASN A 29 -4.65 -6.63 14.07
C ASN A 29 -6.09 -7.01 13.73
N TRP A 30 -6.41 -7.22 12.44
CA TRP A 30 -7.72 -7.71 12.04
C TRP A 30 -8.04 -9.11 12.58
N ALA A 31 -7.06 -10.03 12.60
CA ALA A 31 -7.22 -11.36 13.16
C ALA A 31 -7.50 -11.31 14.68
N HIS A 32 -7.02 -10.30 15.38
CA HIS A 32 -7.26 -10.06 16.80
C HIS A 32 -8.46 -9.15 17.08
N GLY A 33 -9.28 -8.85 16.06
CA GLY A 33 -10.53 -8.09 16.20
C GLY A 33 -10.39 -6.56 16.13
N TRP A 34 -9.18 -6.03 15.92
CA TRP A 34 -8.91 -4.59 15.83
C TRP A 34 -9.13 -4.12 14.39
N ARG A 35 -10.32 -3.62 14.09
CA ARG A 35 -10.75 -3.19 12.74
C ARG A 35 -10.89 -1.67 12.64
N ASP A 36 -9.92 -0.94 13.17
CA ASP A 36 -9.92 0.52 13.10
C ASP A 36 -9.59 1.03 11.71
N ALA A 37 -10.07 2.23 11.40
CA ALA A 37 -9.75 2.91 10.15
C ALA A 37 -8.24 3.17 10.01
N PHE A 38 -7.51 3.31 11.11
CA PHE A 38 -6.04 3.37 11.11
C PHE A 38 -5.39 2.08 10.60
N THR A 39 -5.89 0.92 11.03
CA THR A 39 -5.44 -0.40 10.57
C THR A 39 -5.67 -0.58 9.07
N LEU A 40 -6.79 -0.06 8.55
CA LEU A 40 -7.11 -0.03 7.12
C LEU A 40 -6.15 0.89 6.34
N ILE A 41 -5.85 2.08 6.87
CA ILE A 41 -4.86 2.98 6.26
C ILE A 41 -3.49 2.32 6.18
N TRP A 42 -3.00 1.73 7.28
CA TRP A 42 -1.71 1.03 7.29
C TRP A 42 -1.67 -0.10 6.27
N PHE A 43 -2.75 -0.88 6.17
CA PHE A 43 -2.87 -1.94 5.18
C PHE A 43 -2.78 -1.39 3.76
N LEU A 44 -3.52 -0.33 3.45
CA LEU A 44 -3.57 0.27 2.12
C LEU A 44 -2.25 0.96 1.73
N VAL A 45 -1.54 1.57 2.69
CA VAL A 45 -0.19 2.11 2.47
C VAL A 45 0.79 0.98 2.18
N GLY A 46 0.78 -0.08 3.00
CA GLY A 46 1.64 -1.24 2.79
C GLY A 46 1.37 -1.93 1.45
N LEU A 47 0.09 -2.09 1.09
CA LEU A 47 -0.32 -2.66 -0.18
C LEU A 47 0.11 -1.80 -1.38
N ASN A 48 -0.04 -0.48 -1.32
CA ASN A 48 0.44 0.42 -2.37
C ASN A 48 1.95 0.28 -2.59
N ASN A 49 2.74 0.22 -1.51
CA ASN A 49 4.19 0.04 -1.60
C ASN A 49 4.55 -1.29 -2.26
N LEU A 50 3.86 -2.38 -1.91
CA LEU A 50 4.06 -3.70 -2.52
C LEU A 50 3.60 -3.75 -3.98
N LEU A 51 2.52 -3.06 -4.34
CA LEU A 51 2.03 -2.98 -5.72
C LEU A 51 2.99 -2.20 -6.63
N LEU A 52 3.55 -1.09 -6.15
CA LEU A 52 4.59 -0.32 -6.87
C LEU A 52 5.86 -1.15 -7.08
N LEU A 53 6.27 -1.88 -6.04
CA LEU A 53 7.36 -2.85 -6.12
C LEU A 53 7.06 -3.97 -7.13
N GLY A 54 5.85 -4.54 -7.06
CA GLY A 54 5.40 -5.59 -7.96
C GLY A 54 5.37 -5.14 -9.42
N GLN A 55 4.95 -3.90 -9.67
CA GLN A 55 4.97 -3.30 -11.01
C GLN A 55 6.39 -3.17 -11.58
N LYS A 56 7.36 -2.80 -10.72
CA LYS A 56 8.79 -2.73 -11.09
C LYS A 56 9.41 -4.12 -11.27
N ALA A 57 9.05 -5.09 -10.41
CA ALA A 57 9.57 -6.47 -10.45
C ALA A 57 9.02 -7.28 -11.64
N TRP A 58 7.74 -7.10 -11.97
CA TRP A 58 7.05 -7.83 -13.03
C TRP A 58 6.50 -6.88 -14.12
N PRO A 59 7.38 -6.39 -15.02
CA PRO A 59 6.96 -5.49 -16.09
C PRO A 59 5.93 -6.14 -17.05
N LYS A 60 5.95 -7.48 -17.19
CA LYS A 60 4.98 -8.24 -18.00
C LYS A 60 3.55 -8.18 -17.49
N ARG A 61 3.32 -7.86 -16.20
CA ARG A 61 1.98 -7.74 -15.59
C ARG A 61 1.59 -6.29 -15.30
N ARG A 62 2.26 -5.31 -15.92
CA ARG A 62 2.00 -3.87 -15.73
C ARG A 62 0.53 -3.47 -15.88
N GLY A 63 -0.22 -4.11 -16.78
CA GLY A 63 -1.65 -3.84 -16.96
C GLY A 63 -2.48 -4.06 -15.69
N VAL A 64 -2.18 -5.11 -14.92
CA VAL A 64 -2.87 -5.40 -13.66
C VAL A 64 -2.51 -4.36 -12.59
N PHE A 65 -1.21 -4.05 -12.46
CA PHE A 65 -0.75 -3.04 -11.50
C PHE A 65 -1.26 -1.63 -11.82
N ASN A 66 -1.42 -1.28 -13.11
CA ASN A 66 -2.01 0.00 -13.54
C ASN A 66 -3.46 0.17 -13.10
N VAL A 67 -4.18 -0.91 -12.80
CA VAL A 67 -5.54 -0.85 -12.24
C VAL A 67 -5.49 -0.92 -10.72
N LEU A 68 -4.66 -1.81 -10.16
CA LEU A 68 -4.60 -2.02 -8.71
C LEU A 68 -4.05 -0.81 -7.95
N ILE A 69 -3.00 -0.14 -8.45
CA ILE A 69 -2.37 1.02 -7.79
C ILE A 69 -3.35 2.20 -7.64
N PRO A 70 -4.04 2.66 -8.71
CA PRO A 70 -5.01 3.74 -8.54
C PRO A 70 -6.20 3.31 -7.68
N LEU A 71 -6.61 2.04 -7.72
CA LEU A 71 -7.72 1.54 -6.91
C LEU A 71 -7.36 1.48 -5.41
N SER A 72 -6.15 1.02 -5.06
CA SER A 72 -5.65 1.08 -3.68
C SER A 72 -5.43 2.52 -3.22
N GLY A 73 -4.94 3.39 -4.10
CA GLY A 73 -4.79 4.82 -3.82
C GLY A 73 -6.13 5.52 -3.57
N LEU A 74 -7.15 5.28 -4.39
CA LEU A 74 -8.50 5.83 -4.21
C LEU A 74 -9.12 5.37 -2.90
N THR A 75 -8.99 4.08 -2.60
CA THR A 75 -9.48 3.51 -1.34
C THR A 75 -8.77 4.13 -0.14
N LEU A 76 -7.46 4.39 -0.25
CA LEU A 76 -6.67 5.06 0.80
C LEU A 76 -7.13 6.51 1.01
N ILE A 77 -7.39 7.24 -0.07
CA ILE A 77 -7.91 8.62 -0.01
C ILE A 77 -9.28 8.63 0.67
N LEU A 78 -10.19 7.73 0.28
CA LEU A 78 -11.52 7.63 0.88
C LEU A 78 -11.46 7.25 2.36
N ALA A 79 -10.62 6.28 2.73
CA ALA A 79 -10.43 5.87 4.13
C ALA A 79 -9.84 7.01 4.97
N SER A 80 -8.89 7.77 4.42
CA SER A 80 -8.28 8.92 5.08
C SER A 80 -9.26 10.09 5.22
N ALA A 81 -10.06 10.36 4.18
CA ALA A 81 -11.10 11.37 4.19
C ALA A 81 -12.21 11.02 5.19
N TYR A 82 -12.60 9.75 5.28
CA TYR A 82 -13.53 9.27 6.29
C TYR A 82 -13.00 9.50 7.71
N LEU A 83 -11.74 9.13 7.97
CA LEU A 83 -11.11 9.38 9.27
C LEU A 83 -11.07 10.87 9.61
N LEU A 84 -10.64 11.70 8.67
CA LEU A 84 -10.60 13.16 8.83
C LEU A 84 -12.00 13.72 9.13
N PHE A 85 -13.01 13.29 8.39
CA PHE A 85 -14.40 13.70 8.60
C PHE A 85 -14.91 13.27 9.98
N THR A 86 -14.66 12.02 10.40
CA THR A 86 -15.06 11.56 11.75
C THR A 86 -14.33 12.29 12.87
N TYR A 87 -13.08 12.71 12.65
CA TYR A 87 -12.30 13.46 13.63
C TYR A 87 -12.77 14.92 13.74
N LEU A 88 -13.11 15.56 12.62
CA LEU A 88 -13.65 16.93 12.59
C LEU A 88 -15.07 17.05 13.13
N ARG A 89 -15.81 15.93 13.18
CA ARG A 89 -17.20 15.87 13.69
C ARG A 89 -17.28 15.60 15.19
N LYS A 90 -16.16 15.25 15.83
CA LYS A 90 -16.00 15.19 17.29
C LYS A 90 -15.60 16.57 17.80
#